data_AF-A0A354SMF8-F1
#
_entry.id   AF-A0A354SMF8-F1
#
_cell.length_a   1.000
_cell.length_b   1.000
_cell.length_c   1.000
_cell.angle_alpha   90.00
_cell.angle_beta   90.00
_cell.angle_gamma   90.00
#
_symmetry.space_group_name_H-M   'P 1'
#
loop_
_entity.id
_entity.type
_entity.pdbx_description
1 polymer ?
#
loop_
_entity_poly.entity_id
_entity_poly.type
_entity_poly.pdbx_seq_one_letter_code
_entity_poly.pdbx_strand_id
1 'polypeptide(L)'
;MISYYIPYLSGMDGCVDVLLPLPLKNCFSYLVPKEMEEKVRVGKRVLVPFGKRKFYAGIIVNRSVLPLPKEGMKEILEVLDEYPVVTPIQLKFWTWIADYYLCTLGEVCKAALPSVLKLESESIVSFNEEA
;
A
#
# COMPACT_ATOMS: atom_id res chain seq x y z
N MET A 1 15.55 10.59 24.97
CA MET A 1 15.88 9.94 23.68
C MET A 1 14.97 10.57 22.65
N ILE A 2 15.51 11.60 21.98
CA ILE A 2 14.77 12.54 21.15
C ILE A 2 14.91 12.13 19.68
N SER A 3 13.84 12.37 18.92
CA SER A 3 13.77 12.52 17.46
C SER A 3 13.41 11.28 16.64
N TYR A 4 12.16 11.24 16.19
CA TYR A 4 11.83 11.06 14.77
C TYR A 4 10.58 11.90 14.43
N TYR A 5 10.70 13.21 14.59
CA TYR A 5 9.88 14.16 13.82
C TYR A 5 10.85 14.76 12.81
N ILE A 6 11.01 14.10 11.66
CA ILE A 6 11.74 14.70 10.54
C ILE A 6 10.75 15.66 9.90
N PRO A 7 10.94 16.99 10.01
CA PRO A 7 10.14 17.91 9.25
C PRO A 7 10.48 17.67 7.78
N TYR A 8 9.46 17.35 6.98
CA TYR A 8 9.58 17.21 5.54
C TYR A 8 10.23 18.49 4.99
N LEU A 9 11.51 18.39 4.63
CA LEU A 9 12.22 19.43 3.92
C LEU A 9 11.47 19.66 2.61
N SER A 10 10.97 20.88 2.44
CA SER A 10 10.18 21.31 1.30
C SER A 10 10.88 20.94 -0.01
N GLY A 11 10.48 19.83 -0.64
CA GLY A 11 11.07 19.33 -1.89
C GLY A 11 11.25 17.81 -2.00
N MET A 12 11.13 17.05 -0.90
CA MET A 12 11.18 15.58 -0.94
C MET A 12 9.78 14.99 -0.76
N ASP A 13 9.27 14.30 -1.79
CA ASP A 13 7.99 13.60 -1.72
C ASP A 13 8.21 12.22 -1.08
N GLY A 14 7.36 11.84 -0.13
CA GLY A 14 7.39 10.53 0.49
C GLY A 14 6.98 9.44 -0.51
N CYS A 15 7.52 8.23 -0.31
CA CYS A 15 7.04 7.04 -0.99
C CYS A 15 6.75 5.92 0.00
N VAL A 16 5.94 4.97 -0.45
CA VAL A 16 5.59 3.78 0.30
C VAL A 16 5.73 2.54 -0.54
N ASP A 17 6.20 1.46 0.07
CA ASP A 17 6.14 0.14 -0.52
C ASP A 17 4.83 -0.52 -0.09
N VAL A 18 4.07 -0.98 -1.10
CA VAL A 18 2.75 -1.54 -0.92
C VAL A 18 2.78 -3.03 -1.30
N LEU A 19 2.37 -3.85 -0.34
CA LEU A 19 2.13 -5.27 -0.52
C LEU A 19 0.71 -5.47 -1.06
N LEU A 20 0.59 -6.06 -2.25
CA LEU A 20 -0.69 -6.41 -2.84
C LEU A 20 -1.07 -7.86 -2.46
N PRO A 21 -2.36 -8.15 -2.19
CA PRO A 21 -2.85 -9.51 -1.93
C PRO A 21 -2.95 -10.33 -3.23
N LEU A 22 -1.84 -10.44 -3.95
CA LEU A 22 -1.68 -11.09 -5.25
C LEU A 22 -0.46 -12.03 -5.21
N PRO A 23 -0.41 -13.09 -6.04
CA PRO A 23 0.73 -14.01 -6.11
C PRO A 23 1.93 -13.37 -6.85
N LEU A 24 2.49 -12.31 -6.26
CA LEU A 24 3.59 -11.52 -6.80
C LEU A 24 4.76 -11.54 -5.81
N LYS A 25 5.98 -11.70 -6.34
CA LYS A 25 7.19 -11.81 -5.50
C LYS A 25 7.57 -10.51 -4.79
N ASN A 26 7.18 -9.36 -5.33
CA ASN A 26 7.69 -8.05 -4.90
C ASN A 26 6.56 -7.17 -4.33
N CYS A 27 6.95 -6.26 -3.44
CA CYS A 27 6.15 -5.08 -3.12
C CYS A 27 6.34 -4.02 -4.21
N PHE A 28 5.40 -3.08 -4.30
CA PHE A 28 5.40 -2.03 -5.32
C PHE A 28 5.47 -0.66 -4.67
N SER A 29 6.39 0.18 -5.14
CA SER A 29 6.59 1.51 -4.59
C SER A 29 5.66 2.52 -5.24
N TYR A 30 5.02 3.34 -4.42
CA TYR A 30 4.10 4.40 -4.84
C TYR A 30 4.49 5.73 -4.21
N LEU A 31 4.24 6.82 -4.93
CA LEU A 31 4.37 8.16 -4.39
C LEU A 31 3.20 8.46 -3.44
N VAL A 32 3.49 9.26 -2.42
CA VAL A 32 2.50 9.74 -1.45
C VAL A 32 2.12 11.17 -1.82
N PRO A 33 0.85 11.44 -2.20
CA PRO A 33 0.36 12.80 -2.35
C PRO A 33 0.54 13.60 -1.05
N LYS A 34 0.85 14.89 -1.15
CA LYS A 34 1.17 15.74 0.00
C LYS A 34 0.04 15.77 1.03
N GLU A 35 -1.21 15.71 0.57
CA GLU A 35 -2.42 15.72 1.40
C GLU A 35 -2.56 14.43 2.24
N MET A 36 -1.83 13.36 1.89
CA MET A 36 -1.91 12.06 2.56
C MET A 36 -0.68 11.75 3.43
N GLU A 37 0.36 12.59 3.43
CA GLU A 37 1.60 12.35 4.17
C GLU A 37 1.36 12.05 5.65
N GLU A 38 0.42 12.75 6.30
CA GLU A 38 0.12 12.51 7.72
C GLU A 38 -0.66 11.22 7.97
N LYS A 39 -1.47 10.79 6.99
CA LYS A 39 -2.38 9.63 7.12
C LYS A 39 -1.66 8.30 6.88
N VAL A 40 -0.62 8.32 6.05
CA VAL A 40 0.15 7.14 5.64
C VAL A 40 0.98 6.57 6.79
N ARG A 41 0.79 5.29 7.13
CA ARG A 41 1.59 4.56 8.12
C ARG A 41 1.71 3.10 7.71
N VAL A 42 2.82 2.45 8.09
CA VAL A 42 3.00 1.00 7.91
C VAL A 42 1.84 0.26 8.57
N GLY A 43 1.31 -0.74 7.89
CA GLY A 43 0.20 -1.57 8.35
C GLY A 43 -1.19 -1.09 7.95
N LYS A 44 -1.33 0.13 7.39
CA LYS A 44 -2.59 0.61 6.85
C LYS A 44 -2.84 0.11 5.43
N ARG A 45 -4.12 -0.03 5.06
CA ARG A 45 -4.45 -0.26 3.65
C ARG A 45 -4.47 1.02 2.84
N VAL A 46 -4.05 0.91 1.59
CA VAL A 46 -4.10 1.96 0.58
C VAL A 46 -4.70 1.44 -0.71
N LEU A 47 -5.45 2.30 -1.40
CA LEU A 47 -5.92 2.04 -2.76
C LEU A 47 -4.85 2.46 -3.75
N VAL A 48 -4.43 1.56 -4.63
CA VAL A 48 -3.38 1.83 -5.61
C VAL A 48 -3.74 1.36 -7.01
N PRO A 49 -3.29 2.08 -8.06
CA PRO A 49 -3.41 1.61 -9.44
C PRO A 49 -2.37 0.52 -9.73
N PHE A 50 -2.81 -0.58 -10.35
CA PHE A 50 -1.93 -1.67 -10.75
C PHE A 50 -2.30 -2.19 -12.15
N GLY A 51 -1.34 -2.18 -13.08
CA GLY A 51 -1.62 -2.46 -14.49
C GLY A 51 -2.43 -1.35 -15.18
N LYS A 52 -3.18 -1.72 -16.24
CA LYS A 52 -3.86 -0.75 -17.13
C LYS A 52 -5.20 -0.22 -16.62
N ARG A 53 -5.97 -1.02 -15.86
CA ARG A 53 -7.35 -0.66 -15.42
C ARG A 53 -7.76 -1.36 -14.12
N LYS A 54 -6.82 -1.66 -13.22
CA LYS A 54 -7.15 -2.32 -11.95
C LYS A 54 -6.71 -1.45 -10.79
N PHE A 55 -7.55 -1.41 -9.77
CA PHE A 55 -7.27 -0.81 -8.48
C PHE A 55 -7.27 -1.93 -7.45
N TYR A 56 -6.32 -1.86 -6.51
CA TYR A 56 -6.21 -2.85 -5.44
C TYR A 56 -6.06 -2.16 -4.11
N ALA A 57 -6.71 -2.72 -3.09
CA ALA A 57 -6.35 -2.46 -1.70
C ALA A 57 -5.09 -3.28 -1.37
N GLY A 58 -4.01 -2.58 -1.00
CA GLY A 58 -2.75 -3.17 -0.55
C GLY A 58 -2.35 -2.66 0.84
N ILE A 59 -1.38 -3.31 1.48
CA ILE A 59 -0.86 -2.92 2.80
C ILE A 59 0.45 -2.16 2.65
N ILE A 60 0.58 -1.01 3.30
CA ILE A 60 1.87 -0.31 3.39
C ILE A 60 2.81 -1.14 4.27
N VAL A 61 3.92 -1.60 3.72
CA VAL A 61 4.93 -2.38 4.47
C VAL A 61 6.17 -1.58 4.82
N ASN A 62 6.42 -0.50 4.08
CA ASN A 62 7.53 0.40 4.32
C ASN A 62 7.15 1.83 3.90
N ARG A 63 7.78 2.82 4.54
CA ARG A 63 7.72 4.22 4.15
C ARG A 63 9.14 4.76 4.11
N SER A 64 9.50 5.37 2.99
CA SER A 64 10.83 5.93 2.78
C SER A 64 10.71 7.30 2.11
N VAL A 65 11.84 8.00 2.09
CA VAL A 65 12.00 9.24 1.33
C VAL A 65 12.74 8.86 0.05
N LEU A 66 12.16 9.19 -1.10
CA LEU A 66 12.74 8.77 -2.37
C LEU A 66 13.89 9.71 -2.78
N PRO A 67 15.10 9.20 -3.07
CA PRO A 67 16.00 9.87 -3.99
C PRO A 67 15.49 9.66 -5.43
N LEU A 68 15.54 10.72 -6.24
CA LEU A 68 15.14 10.74 -7.66
C LEU A 68 15.73 9.56 -8.48
N PRO A 69 15.09 9.11 -9.58
CA PRO A 69 13.97 9.74 -10.30
C PRO A 69 12.59 9.11 -10.02
N LYS A 70 11.55 9.96 -10.10
CA LYS A 70 10.13 9.62 -9.90
C LYS A 70 9.41 9.21 -11.19
N GLU A 71 10.12 9.23 -12.32
CA GLU A 71 9.53 8.99 -13.64
C GLU A 71 8.87 7.61 -13.73
N GLY A 72 7.60 7.59 -14.15
CA GLY A 72 6.81 6.37 -14.28
C GLY A 72 6.25 5.80 -12.97
N MET A 73 6.57 6.40 -11.81
CA MET A 73 5.92 6.02 -10.55
C MET A 73 4.47 6.51 -10.53
N LYS A 74 3.60 5.69 -9.94
CA LYS A 74 2.19 6.04 -9.71
C LYS A 74 2.02 6.49 -8.25
N GLU A 75 0.98 7.27 -8.02
CA GLU A 75 0.59 7.70 -6.67
C GLU A 75 -0.39 6.72 -6.03
N ILE A 76 -0.40 6.70 -4.69
CA ILE A 76 -1.52 6.12 -3.94
C ILE A 76 -2.77 6.99 -4.14
N LEU A 77 -3.95 6.37 -4.23
CA LEU A 77 -5.22 7.07 -4.49
C LEU A 77 -5.96 7.40 -3.20
N GLU A 78 -5.84 6.55 -2.18
CA GLU A 78 -6.56 6.70 -0.93
C GLU A 78 -5.89 5.89 0.19
N VAL A 79 -5.99 6.37 1.44
CA VAL A 79 -5.70 5.59 2.65
C VAL A 79 -7.03 5.10 3.22
N LEU A 80 -7.26 3.79 3.23
CA LEU A 80 -8.56 3.19 3.49
C LEU A 80 -8.89 3.06 4.98
N ASP A 81 -7.88 3.10 5.85
CA ASP A 81 -8.04 2.86 7.29
C ASP A 81 -7.50 4.02 8.16
N GLU A 82 -8.24 4.36 9.21
CA GLU A 82 -7.82 5.35 10.21
C GLU A 82 -6.64 4.86 11.05
N TYR A 83 -6.59 3.56 11.35
CA TYR A 83 -5.53 2.91 12.13
C TYR A 83 -4.89 1.75 11.36
N PRO A 84 -3.62 1.39 11.64
CA PRO A 84 -3.00 0.20 11.05
C PRO A 84 -3.80 -1.07 11.34
N VAL A 85 -4.16 -1.80 10.30
CA VAL A 85 -4.89 -3.08 10.40
C VAL A 85 -3.95 -4.28 10.47
N VAL A 86 -2.68 -4.08 10.08
CA VAL A 86 -1.61 -5.07 10.18
C VAL A 86 -0.45 -4.48 10.99
N THR A 87 0.04 -5.24 11.96
CA THR A 87 1.16 -4.84 12.81
C THR A 87 2.51 -5.22 12.19
N PRO A 88 3.61 -4.55 12.59
CA PRO A 88 4.96 -4.94 12.16
C PRO A 88 5.33 -6.39 12.53
N ILE A 89 4.82 -6.90 13.65
CA ILE A 89 5.06 -8.29 14.07
C ILE A 89 4.36 -9.27 13.11
N GLN A 90 3.13 -8.97 12.70
CA GLN A 90 2.42 -9.76 11.70
C GLN A 90 3.15 -9.74 10.35
N LEU A 91 3.64 -8.58 9.89
CA LEU A 91 4.42 -8.51 8.65
C LEU A 91 5.67 -9.41 8.71
N LYS A 92 6.43 -9.37 9.81
CA LYS A 92 7.60 -10.25 10.00
C LYS A 92 7.20 -11.73 9.98
N PHE A 93 6.09 -12.07 10.63
CA PHE A 93 5.58 -13.44 10.65
C PHE A 93 5.15 -13.90 9.26
N TRP A 94 4.47 -13.04 8.50
CA TRP A 94 4.06 -13.35 7.13
C TRP A 94 5.25 -13.53 6.19
N THR A 95 6.31 -12.73 6.34
CA THR A 95 7.57 -12.93 5.62
C THR A 95 8.17 -14.29 5.93
N TRP A 96 8.23 -14.67 7.22
CA TRP A 96 8.72 -15.99 7.60
C TRP A 96 7.86 -17.13 7.00
N ILE A 97 6.53 -17.01 7.00
CA ILE A 97 5.64 -18.01 6.35
C ILE A 97 5.96 -18.12 4.86
N ALA A 98 6.05 -16.98 4.16
CA ALA A 98 6.31 -16.94 2.73
C ALA A 98 7.63 -17.62 2.38
N ASP A 99 8.69 -17.31 3.15
CA ASP A 99 10.02 -17.89 2.98
C ASP A 99 10.01 -19.40 3.28
N TYR A 100 9.36 -19.83 4.36
CA TYR A 100 9.35 -21.23 4.79
C TYR A 100 8.52 -22.13 3.88
N TYR A 101 7.35 -21.66 3.43
CA TYR A 101 6.43 -22.43 2.59
C TYR A 101 6.59 -22.15 1.09
N LEU A 102 7.63 -21.42 0.70
CA LEU A 102 7.97 -21.11 -0.70
C LEU A 102 6.80 -20.48 -1.48
N CYS A 103 6.01 -19.65 -0.81
CA CYS A 103 4.94 -18.87 -1.43
C CYS A 103 5.26 -17.38 -1.40
N THR A 104 4.40 -16.57 -2.03
CA THR A 104 4.60 -15.12 -2.03
C THR A 104 3.99 -14.48 -0.78
N LEU A 105 4.58 -13.37 -0.35
CA LEU A 105 4.03 -12.58 0.76
C LEU A 105 2.60 -12.09 0.48
N GLY A 106 2.27 -11.85 -0.79
CA GLY A 106 0.93 -11.46 -1.21
C GLY A 106 -0.10 -12.59 -1.08
N GLU A 107 0.30 -13.85 -1.29
CA GLU A 107 -0.56 -15.02 -0.99
C GLU A 107 -0.81 -15.17 0.50
N VAL A 108 0.22 -14.99 1.34
CA VAL A 108 0.06 -15.01 2.81
C VAL A 108 -0.87 -13.89 3.27
N CYS A 109 -0.68 -12.67 2.75
CA CYS A 109 -1.55 -11.52 3.02
C CYS A 109 -3.00 -11.80 2.61
N LYS A 110 -3.20 -12.37 1.41
CA LYS A 110 -4.53 -12.76 0.93
C LYS A 110 -5.18 -13.82 1.83
N ALA A 111 -4.42 -14.77 2.36
CA ALA A 111 -4.95 -15.76 3.29
C ALA A 111 -5.25 -15.18 4.68
N ALA A 112 -4.40 -14.29 5.18
CA ALA A 112 -4.47 -13.76 6.54
C ALA A 112 -5.53 -12.67 6.74
N LEU A 113 -5.81 -11.85 5.72
CA LEU A 113 -6.81 -10.78 5.84
C LEU A 113 -8.24 -11.35 5.81
N PRO A 114 -9.14 -10.88 6.69
CA PRO A 114 -10.58 -11.13 6.60
C PRO A 114 -11.16 -10.69 5.24
N SER A 115 -12.20 -11.37 4.75
CA SER A 115 -12.84 -11.06 3.47
C SER A 115 -13.36 -9.62 3.38
N VAL A 116 -13.90 -9.08 4.48
CA VAL A 116 -14.38 -7.69 4.57
C VAL A 116 -13.27 -6.66 4.33
N LEU A 117 -12.01 -7.02 4.59
CA LEU A 117 -10.86 -6.14 4.37
C LEU A 117 -10.23 -6.32 2.97
N LYS A 118 -10.76 -7.22 2.15
CA LYS A 118 -10.34 -7.42 0.75
C LYS A 118 -11.29 -6.63 -0.14
N LEU A 119 -10.96 -5.36 -0.39
CA LEU A 119 -11.69 -4.57 -1.38
C LEU A 119 -11.27 -5.08 -2.78
N GLU A 120 -11.90 -6.15 -3.26
CA GLU A 120 -11.79 -6.62 -4.64
C GLU A 120 -12.87 -5.88 -5.46
N SER A 121 -12.53 -4.69 -5.97
CA SER A 121 -13.33 -3.85 -6.88
C SER A 121 -14.81 -3.63 -6.52
N GLU A 122 -15.16 -2.45 -6.02
CA GLU A 122 -16.53 -1.96 -6.16
C GLU A 122 -16.73 -1.48 -7.61
N SER A 123 -17.88 -1.84 -8.21
CA SER A 123 -18.25 -1.34 -9.53
C SER A 123 -18.55 0.15 -9.43
N ILE A 124 -17.77 0.98 -10.13
CA ILE A 124 -18.07 2.40 -10.27
C ILE A 124 -19.28 2.49 -11.21
N VAL A 125 -20.46 2.76 -10.66
CA VAL A 125 -21.66 3.04 -11.43
C VAL A 125 -21.63 4.53 -11.81
N SER A 126 -21.29 4.81 -13.07
CA SER A 126 -21.48 6.14 -13.66
C SER A 126 -22.81 6.19 -14.39
N PHE A 127 -23.63 7.21 -14.13
CA PHE A 127 -24.83 7.48 -14.92
C PHE A 127 -24.42 7.97 -16.31
N ASN A 128 -24.90 7.31 -17.37
CA ASN A 128 -24.72 7.78 -18.75
C ASN A 128 -25.98 8.52 -19.18
N GLU A 129 -25.91 9.83 -19.38
CA GLU A 129 -27.05 10.67 -19.77
C GLU A 129 -27.48 10.50 -21.24
N GLU A 130 -26.77 9.67 -22.02
CA GLU A 130 -26.98 9.49 -23.47
C GLU A 130 -27.74 8.19 -23.85
N ALA A 131 -28.74 7.76 -23.08
CA ALA A 131 -29.59 6.60 -23.41
C ALA A 131 -31.06 6.97 -23.62
#